data_AF-Q5FLJ7-F1
#
_entry.id   AF-Q5FLJ7-F1
#
_cell.length_a   1.000
_cell.length_b   1.000
_cell.length_c   1.000
_cell.angle_alpha   90.00
_cell.angle_beta   90.00
_cell.angle_gamma   90.00
#
_symmetry.space_group_name_H-M   'P 1'
#
loop_
_entity.id
_entity.type
_entity.pdbx_description
1 polymer ?
#
loop_
_entity_poly.entity_id
_entity_poly.type
_entity_poly.pdbx_seq_one_letter_code
_entity_poly.pdbx_strand_id
1 'polypeptide(L)'
;MALLGTKFTMQNNFFIKPFREAGIEVCRPSENNQSIIHQKIVDELENGIVKKETKQQLMTIINKMVQKDHLDGAVLGCTELSLILGQEDFKNIQVFDIAQVQIKAAVDQLLKKLK
;
A
#
# COMPACT_ATOMS: atom_id res chain seq x y z
N MET A 1 -1.49 7.66 7.06
CA MET A 1 -1.40 6.43 6.23
C MET A 1 -0.12 6.42 5.40
N ALA A 2 0.66 5.34 5.38
CA ALA A 2 1.75 5.15 4.42
C ALA A 2 1.19 4.68 3.06
N LEU A 3 1.62 5.27 1.95
CA LEU A 3 1.24 4.79 0.61
C LEU A 3 2.41 4.05 -0.06
N LEU A 4 2.19 2.78 -0.41
CA LEU A 4 3.13 1.97 -1.16
C LEU A 4 2.58 1.66 -2.54
N GLY A 5 3.45 1.64 -3.54
CA GLY A 5 3.10 1.30 -4.90
C GLY A 5 4.28 1.57 -5.82
N THR A 6 4.04 1.60 -7.13
CA THR A 6 5.04 2.10 -8.07
C THR A 6 5.35 3.57 -7.78
N LYS A 7 6.50 4.06 -8.28
CA LYS A 7 6.86 5.48 -8.18
C LYS A 7 5.75 6.38 -8.73
N PHE A 8 5.11 5.97 -9.83
CA PHE A 8 3.95 6.66 -10.39
C PHE A 8 2.79 6.76 -9.40
N THR A 9 2.37 5.65 -8.79
CA THR A 9 1.30 5.63 -7.78
C THR A 9 1.63 6.52 -6.58
N MET A 10 2.86 6.44 -6.06
CA MET A 10 3.26 7.20 -4.87
C MET A 10 3.40 8.70 -5.14
N GLN A 11 3.78 9.11 -6.36
CA GLN A 11 4.01 10.52 -6.70
C GLN A 11 2.76 11.23 -7.24
N ASN A 12 1.83 10.48 -7.83
CA ASN A 12 0.64 11.06 -8.46
C ASN A 12 -0.38 11.53 -7.42
N ASN A 13 -0.88 12.75 -7.59
CA ASN A 13 -1.91 13.33 -6.72
C ASN A 13 -3.27 12.63 -6.87
N PHE A 14 -3.52 11.97 -8.00
CA PHE A 14 -4.76 11.23 -8.24
C PHE A 14 -5.07 10.23 -7.11
N PHE A 15 -4.07 9.49 -6.64
CA PHE A 15 -4.27 8.47 -5.62
C PHE A 15 -4.46 9.07 -4.22
N ILE A 16 -3.84 10.21 -3.95
CA ILE A 16 -3.84 10.85 -2.62
C ILE A 16 -5.05 11.76 -2.42
N LYS A 17 -5.56 12.34 -3.51
CA LYS A 17 -6.67 13.31 -3.45
C LYS A 17 -7.91 12.75 -2.73
N PRO A 18 -8.41 11.53 -3.01
CA PRO A 18 -9.58 10.98 -2.32
C PRO A 18 -9.36 10.80 -0.80
N PHE A 19 -8.15 10.41 -0.39
CA PHE A 19 -7.83 10.29 1.04
C PHE A 19 -7.89 11.66 1.72
N ARG A 20 -7.29 12.69 1.11
CA ARG A 20 -7.32 14.06 1.65
C ARG A 20 -8.75 14.61 1.73
N GLU A 21 -9.57 14.37 0.72
CA GLU A 21 -10.99 14.77 0.71
C GLU A 21 -11.79 14.06 1.82
N ALA A 22 -11.38 12.85 2.21
CA ALA A 22 -11.92 12.13 3.36
C ALA A 22 -11.29 12.52 4.71
N GLY A 23 -10.41 13.53 4.75
CA GLY A 23 -9.72 13.96 5.97
C GLY A 23 -8.58 13.03 6.42
N ILE A 24 -8.11 12.15 5.54
CA ILE A 24 -7.03 11.18 5.82
C ILE A 24 -5.71 11.69 5.25
N GLU A 25 -4.70 11.84 6.11
CA GLU A 25 -3.36 12.19 5.69
C GLU A 25 -2.59 10.97 5.13
N VAL A 26 -1.94 11.19 3.98
CA VAL A 26 -1.15 10.17 3.29
C VAL A 26 0.30 10.62 3.21
N CYS A 27 1.19 9.82 3.78
CA CYS A 27 2.62 9.99 3.78
C CYS A 27 3.25 9.12 2.69
N ARG A 28 4.14 9.72 1.91
CA ARG A 28 4.92 9.03 0.88
C ARG A 28 6.27 8.61 1.48
N PRO A 29 6.83 7.45 1.10
CA PRO A 29 8.21 7.13 1.42
C PRO A 29 9.16 8.21 0.88
N SER A 30 10.39 8.29 1.40
CA SER A 30 11.44 9.14 0.81
C SER A 30 11.71 8.74 -0.65
N GLU A 31 12.26 9.63 -1.47
CA GLU A 31 12.52 9.35 -2.90
C GLU A 31 13.40 8.11 -3.12
N ASN A 32 14.38 7.89 -2.23
CA ASN A 32 15.20 6.68 -2.26
C ASN A 32 14.36 5.42 -1.99
N ASN A 33 13.51 5.46 -0.96
CA ASN A 33 12.63 4.35 -0.64
C ASN A 33 11.58 4.12 -1.75
N GLN A 34 11.08 5.18 -2.39
CA GLN A 34 10.17 5.07 -3.53
C GLN A 34 10.84 4.32 -4.69
N SER A 35 12.10 4.63 -4.98
CA SER A 35 12.88 3.96 -6.03
C SER A 35 13.10 2.48 -5.70
N ILE A 36 13.43 2.16 -4.45
CA ILE A 36 13.55 0.77 -3.97
C ILE A 36 12.23 0.01 -4.12
N ILE A 37 11.12 0.56 -3.60
CA ILE A 37 9.80 -0.09 -3.67
C ILE A 37 9.41 -0.32 -5.12
N HIS A 38 9.56 0.69 -5.98
CA HIS A 38 9.26 0.58 -7.41
C HIS A 38 10.08 -0.52 -8.08
N GLN A 39 11.38 -0.57 -7.83
CA GLN A 39 12.25 -1.59 -8.40
C GLN A 39 11.84 -2.99 -7.93
N LYS A 40 11.49 -3.17 -6.65
CA LYS A 40 11.02 -4.45 -6.13
C LYS A 40 9.69 -4.89 -6.74
N ILE A 41 8.78 -3.96 -7.00
CA ILE A 41 7.54 -4.25 -7.71
C ILE A 41 7.84 -4.73 -9.14
N VAL A 42 8.58 -3.95 -9.92
CA VAL A 42 8.82 -4.21 -11.35
C VAL A 42 9.73 -5.42 -11.58
N ASP A 43 10.86 -5.49 -10.89
CA ASP A 43 11.87 -6.53 -11.15
C ASP A 43 11.48 -7.87 -10.54
N GLU A 44 10.71 -7.88 -9.44
CA GLU A 44 10.38 -9.11 -8.70
C GLU A 44 8.88 -9.43 -8.71
N LEU A 45 8.04 -8.57 -8.11
CA LEU A 45 6.64 -8.94 -7.84
C LEU A 45 5.79 -9.06 -9.11
N GLU A 46 5.98 -8.19 -10.11
CA GLU A 46 5.32 -8.29 -11.43
C GLU A 46 5.71 -9.57 -12.18
N ASN A 47 6.89 -10.13 -11.88
CA ASN A 47 7.35 -11.41 -12.42
C ASN A 47 6.98 -12.61 -11.53
N GLY A 48 6.15 -12.41 -10.49
CA GLY A 48 5.74 -13.44 -9.54
C GLY A 48 6.84 -13.90 -8.59
N ILE A 49 7.94 -13.15 -8.47
CA ILE A 49 9.08 -13.50 -7.64
C ILE A 49 8.89 -12.89 -6.24
N VAL A 50 8.64 -13.72 -5.24
CA VAL A 50 8.47 -13.29 -3.85
C VAL A 50 9.67 -13.73 -3.01
N LYS A 51 10.46 -12.75 -2.55
CA LYS A 51 11.68 -12.98 -1.75
C LYS A 51 11.49 -12.53 -0.30
N LYS A 52 12.06 -13.31 0.63
CA LYS A 52 12.03 -12.97 2.06
C LYS A 52 12.79 -11.67 2.35
N GLU A 53 13.89 -11.44 1.65
CA GLU A 53 14.73 -10.24 1.78
C GLU A 53 13.94 -9.00 1.34
N THR A 54 13.21 -9.11 0.24
CA THR A 54 12.34 -8.03 -0.27
C THR A 54 11.23 -7.74 0.72
N LYS A 55 10.57 -8.77 1.28
CA LYS A 55 9.57 -8.60 2.33
C LYS A 55 10.14 -7.83 3.52
N GLN A 56 11.28 -8.27 4.03
CA GLN A 56 11.96 -7.63 5.16
C GLN A 56 12.33 -6.17 4.86
N GLN A 57 12.78 -5.88 3.64
CA GLN A 57 13.13 -4.53 3.22
C GLN A 57 11.91 -3.61 3.18
N LEU A 58 10.80 -4.07 2.58
CA LEU A 58 9.55 -3.31 2.53
C LEU A 58 8.97 -3.08 3.93
N MET A 59 8.95 -4.10 4.79
CA MET A 59 8.53 -3.98 6.18
C MET A 59 9.39 -2.97 6.95
N THR A 60 10.71 -2.97 6.71
CA THR A 60 11.63 -2.02 7.35
C THR A 60 11.32 -0.58 6.93
N ILE A 61 11.00 -0.34 5.65
CA ILE A 61 10.61 0.99 5.17
C ILE A 61 9.32 1.44 5.87
N ILE A 62 8.29 0.58 5.90
CA ILE A 62 7.01 0.90 6.54
C ILE A 62 7.20 1.20 8.01
N ASN A 63 7.89 0.33 8.76
CA ASN A 63 8.08 0.51 10.20
C ASN A 63 8.84 1.81 10.54
N LYS A 64 9.83 2.20 9.72
CA LYS A 64 10.51 3.49 9.88
C LYS A 64 9.56 4.68 9.66
N MET A 65 8.69 4.61 8.65
CA MET A 65 7.69 5.65 8.41
C MET A 65 6.67 5.72 9.54
N VAL A 66 6.16 4.57 10.00
CA VAL A 66 5.22 4.48 11.13
C VAL A 66 5.81 5.11 12.38
N GLN A 67 7.07 4.80 12.72
CA GLN A 67 7.73 5.35 13.90
C GLN A 67 7.99 6.85 13.78
N LYS A 68 8.42 7.32 12.60
CA LYS A 68 8.77 8.72 12.38
C LYS A 68 7.54 9.62 12.31
N ASP A 69 6.55 9.20 11.54
CA ASP A 69 5.41 10.03 11.14
C ASP A 69 4.12 9.64 11.89
N HIS A 70 4.21 8.72 12.87
CA HIS A 70 3.10 8.28 13.74
C HIS A 70 1.88 7.79 12.95
N LEU A 71 2.12 6.93 11.95
CA LEU A 71 1.10 6.49 11.01
C LEU A 71 0.26 5.34 11.58
N ASP A 72 -1.07 5.41 11.44
CA ASP A 72 -1.99 4.36 11.91
C ASP A 72 -2.21 3.21 10.90
N GLY A 73 -1.69 3.33 9.69
CA GLY A 73 -1.96 2.37 8.63
C GLY A 73 -1.08 2.48 7.40
N ALA A 74 -1.07 1.42 6.60
CA ALA A 74 -0.37 1.31 5.33
C ALA A 74 -1.34 0.88 4.21
N VAL A 75 -1.25 1.55 3.07
CA VAL A 75 -2.00 1.25 1.84
C VAL A 75 -1.09 0.51 0.88
N LEU A 76 -1.48 -0.70 0.50
CA LEU A 76 -0.90 -1.45 -0.60
C LEU A 76 -1.59 -0.99 -1.88
N GLY A 77 -0.98 -0.02 -2.56
CA GLY A 77 -1.55 0.66 -3.73
C GLY A 77 -1.31 -0.04 -5.07
N CYS A 78 -0.60 -1.15 -5.08
CA CYS A 78 -0.42 -2.04 -6.23
C CYS A 78 -0.88 -3.44 -5.84
N THR A 79 -1.55 -4.15 -6.77
CA THR A 79 -2.12 -5.48 -6.54
C THR A 79 -1.09 -6.53 -6.17
N GLU A 80 0.15 -6.36 -6.64
CA GLU A 80 1.27 -7.27 -6.41
C GLU A 80 1.84 -7.16 -5.00
N LEU A 81 1.66 -6.02 -4.32
CA LEU A 81 2.16 -5.82 -2.97
C LEU A 81 1.47 -6.74 -1.96
N SER A 82 0.21 -7.11 -2.22
CA SER A 82 -0.55 -8.07 -1.41
C SER A 82 -0.03 -9.51 -1.51
N LEU A 83 0.83 -9.81 -2.49
CA LEU A 83 1.49 -11.11 -2.60
C LEU A 83 2.62 -11.27 -1.58
N ILE A 84 3.14 -10.17 -1.03
CA ILE A 84 4.33 -10.17 -0.17
C ILE A 84 4.10 -9.54 1.21
N LEU A 85 3.15 -8.62 1.34
CA LEU A 85 2.79 -7.95 2.58
C LEU A 85 1.32 -8.20 2.94
N GLY A 86 1.06 -8.40 4.23
CA GLY A 86 -0.29 -8.56 4.77
C GLY A 86 -0.44 -7.97 6.17
N GLN A 87 -1.65 -8.08 6.75
CA GLN A 87 -1.93 -7.58 8.10
C GLN A 87 -1.10 -8.29 9.17
N GLU A 88 -0.75 -9.56 8.95
CA GLU A 88 0.07 -10.38 9.85
C GLU A 88 1.48 -9.83 10.06
N ASP A 89 1.96 -8.99 9.14
CA ASP A 89 3.30 -8.40 9.19
C ASP A 89 3.38 -7.19 10.13
N PHE A 90 2.23 -6.64 10.53
CA PHE A 90 2.16 -5.41 11.31
C PHE A 90 1.16 -5.51 12.46
N LYS A 91 1.64 -5.29 13.69
CA LYS A 91 0.81 -5.36 14.90
C LYS A 91 0.19 -4.02 15.31
N ASN A 92 0.84 -2.92 14.94
CA ASN A 92 0.53 -1.59 15.47
C ASN A 92 -0.18 -0.69 14.46
N ILE A 93 -0.41 -1.19 13.24
CA ILE A 93 -1.04 -0.44 12.16
C ILE A 93 -1.98 -1.33 11.36
N GLN A 94 -2.97 -0.71 10.73
CA GLN A 94 -3.88 -1.41 9.82
C GLN A 94 -3.30 -1.43 8.40
N VAL A 95 -3.33 -2.60 7.76
CA VAL A 95 -2.96 -2.76 6.34
C VAL A 95 -4.21 -2.76 5.48
N PHE A 96 -4.19 -1.96 4.41
CA PHE A 96 -5.26 -1.85 3.44
C PHE A 96 -4.76 -2.27 2.06
N ASP A 97 -5.21 -3.44 1.61
CA ASP A 97 -5.13 -3.83 0.22
C ASP A 97 -6.20 -3.07 -0.58
N ILE A 98 -5.78 -2.16 -1.47
CA ILE A 98 -6.75 -1.34 -2.19
C ILE A 98 -7.61 -2.16 -3.15
N ALA A 99 -7.10 -3.24 -3.72
CA ALA A 99 -7.86 -4.10 -4.60
C ALA A 99 -8.99 -4.79 -3.81
N GLN A 100 -8.69 -5.33 -2.63
CA GLN A 100 -9.70 -5.92 -1.75
C GLN A 100 -10.75 -4.90 -1.31
N VAL A 101 -10.34 -3.68 -0.96
CA VAL A 101 -11.26 -2.59 -0.60
C VAL A 101 -12.20 -2.26 -1.77
N GLN A 102 -11.66 -2.15 -2.99
CA GLN A 102 -12.44 -1.87 -4.20
C GLN A 102 -13.39 -3.00 -4.56
N ILE A 103 -12.91 -4.26 -4.51
CA ILE A 103 -13.73 -5.46 -4.76
C ILE A 103 -14.89 -5.51 -3.78
N LYS A 104 -14.62 -5.33 -2.48
CA LYS A 104 -15.66 -5.31 -1.45
C LYS A 104 -16.71 -4.23 -1.73
N ALA A 105 -16.27 -3.01 -2.06
CA ALA A 105 -17.19 -1.92 -2.38
C ALA A 105 -18.04 -2.21 -3.62
N ALA A 106 -17.45 -2.80 -4.66
CA ALA A 106 -18.16 -3.19 -5.88
C ALA A 106 -19.21 -4.28 -5.62
N VAL A 107 -18.86 -5.32 -4.86
CA VAL A 107 -19.80 -6.38 -4.46
C VAL A 107 -20.92 -5.82 -3.60
N ASP A 108 -20.61 -4.99 -2.60
CA ASP A 108 -21.62 -4.35 -1.74
C ASP A 108 -22.61 -3.50 -2.56
N GLN A 109 -22.13 -2.79 -3.59
CA GLN A 109 -22.97 -2.02 -4.52
C GLN A 109 -23.88 -2.92 -5.37
N LEU A 110 -23.35 -4.01 -5.92
CA LEU A 110 -24.12 -4.95 -6.72
C LEU A 110 -25.23 -5.61 -5.89
N LEU A 111 -24.92 -6.07 -4.68
CA LEU A 111 -25.88 -6.72 -3.79
C LEU A 111 -26.96 -5.76 -3.28
N LYS A 112 -26.65 -4.47 -3.10
CA LYS A 112 -27.65 -3.44 -2.78
C LYS A 112 -28.68 -3.26 -3.89
N LYS A 113 -28.30 -3.45 -5.15
CA LYS A 113 -29.21 -3.32 -6.31
C LYS A 113 -30.11 -4.54 -6.51
N LEU A 114 -29.78 -5.68 -5.88
CA LEU A 114 -30.55 -6.92 -5.94
C LEU A 114 -31.60 -7.03 -4.81
N LYS A 115 -31.56 -6.11 -3.85
CA LYS A 115 -32.59 -5.95 -2.81
C LYS A 115 -33.54 -4.83 -3.20
#